data_AF-A0A4W6FYW5-F1
#
_entry.id   AF-A0A4W6FYW5-F1
#
_cell.length_a   1.000
_cell.length_b   1.000
_cell.length_c   1.000
_cell.angle_alpha   90.00
_cell.angle_beta   90.00
_cell.angle_gamma   90.00
#
_symmetry.space_group_name_H-M   'P 1'
#
loop_
_entity.id
_entity.type
_entity.pdbx_description
1 polymer ?
#
loop_
_entity_poly.entity_id
_entity_poly.type
_entity_poly.pdbx_seq_one_letter_code
_entity_poly.pdbx_strand_id
1 'polypeptide(L)'
;TCTIYGEGHYITFDDKRFSFNGDCGYNGLVLIWNKKTTLMIKLSSTFKGRVCGLCGNYDGNIKNDFTTRNKEVVVDALVFGNSWKVSPTCPNANSFKNPCSLYSHRQAWAIKHCSIINSEVFSICHSKVDPQNYYDACVRDTCACNTGGDCECFCSAVAAYAAACDKAGACVRWRTPTICPVFCDFYNPDGECEWHYEPCGKPCMKTCRNPSGICYNKIPPLEGCYPRCPPERPYL
;
A
#
# COMPACT_ATOMS: atom_id res chain seq x y z
N THR A 1 10.06 -25.74 14.53
CA THR A 1 9.53 -24.62 15.33
C THR A 1 10.43 -23.44 15.08
N CYS A 2 9.99 -22.45 14.29
CA CYS A 2 10.83 -21.29 13.96
C CYS A 2 10.54 -20.21 15.02
N THR A 3 11.51 -19.99 15.89
CA THR A 3 11.46 -18.95 16.90
C THR A 3 12.29 -17.77 16.40
N ILE A 4 11.69 -16.58 16.40
CA ILE A 4 12.30 -15.36 15.89
C ILE A 4 13.05 -14.69 17.04
N TYR A 5 14.36 -14.50 16.89
CA TYR A 5 15.21 -13.76 17.82
C TYR A 5 16.11 -12.83 17.00
N GLY A 6 16.02 -11.51 17.21
CA GLY A 6 16.82 -10.50 16.50
C GLY A 6 16.19 -9.10 16.58
N GLU A 7 17.02 -8.05 16.58
CA GLU A 7 16.73 -6.71 17.17
C GLU A 7 15.90 -5.83 16.25
N GLY A 8 14.76 -6.38 15.83
CA GLY A 8 13.67 -5.65 15.21
C GLY A 8 12.81 -5.03 16.29
N HIS A 9 12.80 -3.70 16.38
CA HIS A 9 11.71 -3.00 17.03
C HIS A 9 10.46 -3.15 16.16
N TYR A 10 9.65 -4.16 16.45
CA TYR A 10 8.32 -4.22 15.85
C TYR A 10 7.35 -3.49 16.76
N ILE A 11 6.61 -2.56 16.15
CA ILE A 11 5.43 -1.94 16.71
C ILE A 11 4.27 -2.75 16.15
N THR A 12 3.56 -3.46 17.02
CA THR A 12 2.33 -4.17 16.64
C THR A 12 1.21 -3.16 16.38
N PHE A 13 0.11 -3.60 15.75
CA PHE A 13 -1.02 -2.72 15.44
C PHE A 13 -1.69 -2.08 16.68
N ASP A 14 -1.39 -2.58 17.88
CA ASP A 14 -1.79 -2.01 19.19
C ASP A 14 -0.69 -1.15 19.84
N ASP A 15 0.23 -0.60 19.03
CA ASP A 15 1.34 0.27 19.44
C ASP A 15 2.34 -0.32 20.46
N LYS A 16 2.31 -1.63 20.70
CA LYS A 16 3.30 -2.26 21.57
C LYS A 16 4.64 -2.42 20.86
N ARG A 17 5.68 -1.91 21.51
CA ARG A 17 7.08 -2.10 21.11
C ARG A 17 7.64 -3.36 21.72
N PHE A 18 8.28 -4.17 20.89
CA PHE A 18 9.08 -5.29 21.35
C PHE A 18 10.51 -5.17 20.81
N SER A 19 11.51 -5.56 21.61
CA SER A 19 12.95 -5.51 21.29
C SER A 19 13.56 -6.89 21.53
N PHE A 20 14.46 -7.38 20.66
CA PHE A 20 15.08 -8.71 20.80
C PHE A 20 16.56 -8.70 20.40
N ASN A 21 17.53 -8.92 21.27
CA ASN A 21 18.94 -8.80 20.86
C ASN A 21 19.41 -10.08 20.12
N GLY A 22 19.90 -9.98 18.87
CA GLY A 22 20.41 -11.14 18.09
C GLY A 22 20.83 -10.84 16.63
N ASP A 23 21.64 -11.73 16.04
CA ASP A 23 22.24 -11.63 14.69
C ASP A 23 21.24 -12.04 13.58
N CYS A 24 21.04 -11.20 12.57
CA CYS A 24 19.89 -11.26 11.65
C CYS A 24 20.18 -12.04 10.35
N GLY A 25 19.53 -13.20 10.18
CA GLY A 25 19.35 -13.85 8.88
C GLY A 25 18.08 -13.36 8.16
N TYR A 26 18.18 -12.95 6.90
CA TYR A 26 17.07 -12.34 6.14
C TYR A 26 15.97 -13.35 5.75
N ASN A 27 14.79 -13.26 6.37
CA ASN A 27 13.64 -14.15 6.11
C ASN A 27 12.84 -13.84 4.83
N GLY A 28 13.34 -12.99 3.92
CA GLY A 28 12.75 -12.81 2.58
C GLY A 28 11.30 -12.28 2.53
N LEU A 29 10.75 -11.81 3.65
CA LEU A 29 9.41 -11.21 3.78
C LEU A 29 9.55 -9.72 4.06
N VAL A 30 8.78 -8.90 3.35
CA VAL A 30 8.72 -7.44 3.58
C VAL A 30 7.25 -7.02 3.66
N LEU A 31 6.92 -6.26 4.70
CA LEU A 31 5.60 -5.67 4.92
C LEU A 31 5.70 -4.15 4.78
N ILE A 32 4.84 -3.57 3.94
CA ILE A 32 4.73 -2.12 3.76
C ILE A 32 3.29 -1.74 4.08
N TRP A 33 3.09 -0.76 4.96
CA TRP A 33 1.77 -0.34 5.42
C TRP A 33 1.68 1.18 5.39
N ASN A 34 0.58 1.71 4.86
CA ASN A 34 0.35 3.16 4.81
C ASN A 34 -0.21 3.75 6.13
N LYS A 35 -0.18 2.97 7.22
CA LYS A 35 -0.76 3.30 8.53
C LYS A 35 -2.30 3.44 8.54
N LYS A 36 -2.95 3.04 7.46
CA LYS A 36 -4.40 3.10 7.25
C LYS A 36 -4.87 1.72 6.78
N THR A 37 -5.39 1.64 5.56
CA THR A 37 -6.04 0.43 5.02
C THR A 37 -5.20 -0.31 3.98
N THR A 38 -4.08 0.25 3.51
CA THR A 38 -3.29 -0.37 2.43
C THR A 38 -2.09 -1.12 2.99
N LEU A 39 -2.09 -2.43 2.76
CA LEU A 39 -1.01 -3.35 3.11
C LEU A 39 -0.41 -3.96 1.84
N MET A 40 0.91 -3.92 1.73
CA MET A 40 1.67 -4.57 0.66
C MET A 40 2.61 -5.60 1.26
N ILE A 41 2.45 -6.85 0.82
CA ILE A 41 3.31 -7.97 1.20
C ILE A 41 4.22 -8.29 0.02
N LYS A 42 5.54 -8.24 0.22
CA LYS A 42 6.52 -8.70 -0.75
C LYS A 42 7.21 -9.95 -0.22
N LEU A 43 7.17 -11.01 -1.02
CA LEU A 43 7.82 -12.28 -0.73
C LEU A 43 9.01 -12.51 -1.65
N SER A 44 10.06 -13.12 -1.10
CA SER A 44 11.16 -13.70 -1.86
C SER A 44 10.66 -14.88 -2.70
N SER A 45 11.31 -15.12 -3.84
CA SER A 45 11.01 -16.26 -4.72
C SER A 45 11.15 -17.62 -4.03
N THR A 46 11.86 -17.67 -2.89
CA THR A 46 11.94 -18.86 -2.01
C THR A 46 10.59 -19.32 -1.45
N PHE A 47 9.58 -18.44 -1.42
CA PHE A 47 8.21 -18.74 -0.99
C PHE A 47 7.29 -19.17 -2.13
N LYS A 48 7.77 -19.21 -3.38
CA LYS A 48 6.97 -19.56 -4.56
C LYS A 48 6.31 -20.93 -4.38
N GLY A 49 4.98 -20.99 -4.47
CA GLY A 49 4.19 -22.22 -4.27
C GLY A 49 4.20 -22.79 -2.84
N ARG A 50 4.67 -22.03 -1.84
CA ARG A 50 4.76 -22.45 -0.43
C ARG A 50 3.88 -21.65 0.51
N VAL A 51 3.06 -20.75 -0.05
CA VAL A 51 2.12 -19.92 0.70
C VAL A 51 0.70 -20.25 0.31
N CYS A 52 -0.24 -19.83 1.14
CA CYS A 52 -1.67 -19.92 0.89
C CYS A 52 -2.36 -18.81 1.67
N GLY A 53 -3.61 -18.51 1.31
CA GLY A 53 -4.39 -17.46 1.93
C GLY A 53 -5.05 -16.55 0.90
N LEU A 54 -5.52 -15.39 1.35
CA LEU A 54 -6.22 -14.41 0.51
C LEU A 54 -5.33 -13.81 -0.60
N CYS A 55 -4.01 -13.88 -0.48
CA CYS A 55 -3.06 -13.46 -1.50
C CYS A 55 -2.67 -14.56 -2.49
N GLY A 56 -3.40 -15.68 -2.51
CA GLY A 56 -3.13 -16.82 -3.39
C GLY A 56 -1.99 -17.70 -2.91
N ASN A 57 -1.42 -18.49 -3.83
CA ASN A 57 -0.37 -19.47 -3.53
C ASN A 57 1.03 -19.06 -4.03
N TYR A 58 1.12 -17.94 -4.74
CA TYR A 58 2.35 -17.41 -5.32
C TYR A 58 3.08 -18.42 -6.22
N ASP A 59 2.40 -19.22 -7.03
CA ASP A 59 3.02 -20.15 -7.99
C ASP A 59 3.20 -19.55 -9.41
N GLY A 60 2.55 -18.41 -9.67
CA GLY A 60 2.54 -17.71 -10.96
C GLY A 60 1.34 -18.05 -11.87
N ASN A 61 0.39 -18.85 -11.38
CA ASN A 61 -0.83 -19.22 -12.09
C ASN A 61 -2.06 -18.58 -11.46
N ILE A 62 -2.51 -17.45 -12.01
CA ILE A 62 -3.68 -16.71 -11.50
C ILE A 62 -4.98 -17.54 -11.46
N LYS A 63 -5.08 -18.64 -12.22
CA LYS A 63 -6.30 -19.45 -12.32
C LYS A 63 -6.57 -20.30 -11.07
N ASN A 64 -5.57 -20.53 -10.23
CA ASN A 64 -5.70 -21.35 -9.02
C ASN A 64 -5.53 -20.54 -7.72
N ASP A 65 -5.41 -19.22 -7.79
CA ASP A 65 -5.23 -18.38 -6.61
C ASP A 65 -6.43 -18.44 -5.66
N PHE A 66 -7.64 -18.72 -6.18
CA PHE A 66 -8.83 -19.00 -5.39
C PHE A 66 -8.87 -20.46 -4.89
N THR A 67 -7.81 -20.86 -4.20
CA THR A 67 -7.74 -22.15 -3.50
C THR A 67 -8.23 -21.99 -2.05
N THR A 68 -9.24 -22.77 -1.64
CA THR A 68 -9.80 -22.73 -0.29
C THR A 68 -8.86 -23.35 0.73
N ARG A 69 -9.15 -23.16 2.03
CA ARG A 69 -8.43 -23.84 3.14
C ARG A 69 -8.44 -25.37 3.02
N ASN A 70 -9.45 -25.95 2.35
CA ASN A 70 -9.58 -27.39 2.09
C ASN A 70 -8.88 -27.83 0.79
N LYS A 71 -8.13 -26.95 0.13
CA LYS A 71 -7.40 -27.19 -1.13
C LYS A 71 -8.29 -27.39 -2.37
N GLU A 72 -9.52 -26.89 -2.31
CA GLU A 72 -10.42 -26.88 -3.47
C GLU A 72 -10.24 -25.58 -4.25
N VAL A 73 -10.15 -25.66 -5.58
CA VAL A 73 -10.11 -24.48 -6.45
C VAL A 73 -11.54 -24.07 -6.76
N VAL A 74 -11.90 -22.83 -6.44
CA VAL A 74 -13.24 -22.27 -6.66
C VAL A 74 -13.16 -21.04 -7.56
N VAL A 75 -14.28 -20.69 -8.20
CA VAL A 75 -14.40 -19.48 -9.04
C VAL A 75 -15.03 -18.30 -8.30
N ASP A 76 -15.78 -18.58 -7.24
CA ASP A 76 -16.51 -17.57 -6.48
C ASP A 76 -15.63 -16.98 -5.36
N ALA A 77 -15.45 -15.65 -5.39
CA ALA A 77 -14.62 -14.92 -4.45
C ALA A 77 -15.17 -14.93 -3.01
N LEU A 78 -16.49 -15.01 -2.82
CA LEU A 78 -17.11 -15.09 -1.48
C LEU A 78 -16.90 -16.48 -0.88
N VAL A 79 -17.03 -17.54 -1.69
CA VAL A 79 -16.72 -18.91 -1.25
C VAL A 79 -15.24 -19.00 -0.85
N PHE A 80 -14.35 -18.49 -1.71
CA PHE A 80 -12.92 -18.42 -1.43
C PHE A 80 -12.62 -17.64 -0.14
N GLY A 81 -13.09 -16.39 -0.03
CA GLY A 81 -12.80 -15.51 1.10
C GLY A 81 -13.34 -16.04 2.43
N ASN A 82 -14.57 -16.58 2.44
CA ASN A 82 -15.18 -17.15 3.64
C ASN A 82 -14.44 -18.41 4.14
N SER A 83 -13.79 -19.16 3.25
CA SER A 83 -12.97 -20.33 3.64
C SER A 83 -11.72 -19.97 4.43
N TRP A 84 -11.26 -18.72 4.35
CA TRP A 84 -10.05 -18.23 5.01
C TRP A 84 -10.28 -17.57 6.37
N LYS A 85 -11.54 -17.47 6.83
CA LYS A 85 -11.85 -16.91 8.16
C LYS A 85 -11.05 -17.62 9.27
N VAL A 86 -10.58 -16.83 10.23
CA VAL A 86 -9.76 -17.36 11.34
C VAL A 86 -10.65 -18.00 12.40
N SER A 87 -11.71 -17.31 12.80
CA SER A 87 -12.68 -17.83 13.77
C SER A 87 -13.89 -18.44 13.07
N PRO A 88 -14.33 -19.65 13.46
CA PRO A 88 -15.56 -20.24 12.93
C PRO A 88 -16.81 -19.45 13.33
N THR A 89 -16.76 -18.70 14.43
CA THR A 89 -17.88 -17.86 14.91
C THR A 89 -18.10 -16.61 14.08
N CYS A 90 -17.14 -16.22 13.24
CA CYS A 90 -17.34 -15.10 12.33
C CYS A 90 -18.42 -15.46 11.29
N PRO A 91 -19.40 -14.55 11.06
CA PRO A 91 -20.40 -14.75 10.03
C PRO A 91 -19.73 -14.79 8.65
N ASN A 92 -20.34 -15.50 7.72
CA ASN A 92 -19.90 -15.45 6.33
C ASN A 92 -20.23 -14.07 5.75
N ALA A 93 -19.32 -13.53 4.94
CA ALA A 93 -19.59 -12.39 4.10
C ALA A 93 -20.68 -12.76 3.07
N ASN A 94 -21.63 -11.85 2.88
CA ASN A 94 -22.72 -11.98 1.93
C ASN A 94 -22.39 -11.29 0.60
N SER A 95 -23.26 -11.47 -0.40
CA SER A 95 -23.13 -10.83 -1.70
C SER A 95 -22.96 -9.31 -1.58
N PHE A 96 -21.99 -8.81 -2.34
CA PHE A 96 -21.62 -7.41 -2.34
C PHE A 96 -22.77 -6.56 -2.89
N LYS A 97 -23.28 -5.62 -2.09
CA LYS A 97 -24.14 -4.55 -2.60
C LYS A 97 -23.23 -3.41 -3.06
N ASN A 98 -23.45 -2.92 -4.27
CA ASN A 98 -22.67 -1.80 -4.81
C ASN A 98 -22.83 -0.57 -3.90
N PRO A 99 -21.75 -0.04 -3.28
CA PRO A 99 -21.85 1.10 -2.39
C PRO A 99 -22.41 2.36 -3.07
N CYS A 100 -22.13 2.56 -4.35
CA CYS A 100 -22.71 3.68 -5.11
C CYS A 100 -24.20 3.50 -5.37
N SER A 101 -24.72 2.27 -5.40
CA SER A 101 -26.18 2.04 -5.47
C SER A 101 -26.85 2.26 -4.11
N LEU A 102 -26.17 1.91 -3.02
CA LEU A 102 -26.66 2.17 -1.66
C LEU A 102 -26.63 3.65 -1.29
N TYR A 103 -25.60 4.37 -1.75
CA TYR A 103 -25.34 5.77 -1.46
C TYR A 103 -25.30 6.59 -2.76
N SER A 104 -26.40 6.54 -3.53
CA SER A 104 -26.51 7.15 -4.87
C SER A 104 -26.15 8.64 -4.92
N HIS A 105 -26.46 9.40 -3.87
CA HIS A 105 -26.11 10.81 -3.75
C HIS A 105 -24.58 11.08 -3.81
N ARG A 106 -23.75 10.07 -3.53
CA ARG A 106 -22.28 10.19 -3.56
C ARG A 106 -21.66 9.78 -4.90
N GLN A 107 -22.43 9.14 -5.76
CA GLN A 107 -21.93 8.59 -7.03
C GLN A 107 -21.34 9.68 -7.93
N ALA A 108 -22.01 10.83 -8.06
CA ALA A 108 -21.52 11.94 -8.88
C ALA A 108 -20.19 12.50 -8.34
N TRP A 109 -20.05 12.60 -7.02
CA TRP A 109 -18.81 13.03 -6.37
C TRP A 109 -17.69 12.01 -6.61
N ALA A 110 -17.97 10.72 -6.39
CA ALA A 110 -16.99 9.66 -6.59
C ALA A 110 -16.50 9.58 -8.05
N ILE A 111 -17.40 9.59 -9.03
CA ILE A 111 -17.04 9.58 -10.46
C ILE A 111 -16.18 10.79 -10.81
N LYS A 112 -16.59 11.99 -10.38
CA LYS A 112 -15.87 13.23 -10.69
C LYS A 112 -14.46 13.20 -10.12
N HIS A 113 -14.29 12.87 -8.85
CA HIS A 113 -12.98 12.90 -8.20
C HIS A 113 -12.07 11.77 -8.69
N CYS A 114 -12.57 10.53 -8.82
CA CYS A 114 -11.79 9.40 -9.29
C CYS A 114 -11.39 9.51 -10.77
N SER A 115 -12.03 10.39 -11.55
CA SER A 115 -11.68 10.63 -12.96
C SER A 115 -10.23 11.08 -13.18
N ILE A 116 -9.55 11.60 -12.14
CA ILE A 116 -8.12 11.93 -12.20
C ILE A 116 -7.28 10.74 -12.67
N ILE A 117 -7.65 9.51 -12.30
CA ILE A 117 -6.95 8.27 -12.69
C ILE A 117 -6.93 8.11 -14.23
N ASN A 118 -8.00 8.53 -14.91
CA ASN A 118 -8.13 8.45 -16.37
C ASN A 118 -7.71 9.75 -17.08
N SER A 119 -7.31 10.78 -16.33
CA SER A 119 -6.95 12.09 -16.89
C SER A 119 -5.51 12.14 -17.40
N GLU A 120 -5.17 13.25 -18.08
CA GLU A 120 -3.82 13.50 -18.57
C GLU A 120 -2.74 13.48 -17.47
N VAL A 121 -3.12 13.72 -16.22
CA VAL A 121 -2.21 13.63 -15.05
C VAL A 121 -1.50 12.28 -15.00
N PHE A 122 -2.20 11.19 -15.35
CA PHE A 122 -1.68 9.83 -15.33
C PHE A 122 -1.34 9.27 -16.73
N SER A 123 -1.36 10.11 -17.78
CA SER A 123 -1.14 9.68 -19.18
C SER A 123 0.13 8.87 -19.38
N ILE A 124 1.24 9.23 -18.70
CA ILE A 124 2.52 8.53 -18.79
C ILE A 124 2.49 7.10 -18.19
N CYS A 125 1.46 6.78 -17.42
CA CYS A 125 1.27 5.50 -16.76
C CYS A 125 0.22 4.63 -17.44
N HIS A 126 -0.75 5.20 -18.17
CA HIS A 126 -1.84 4.46 -18.81
C HIS A 126 -1.37 3.33 -19.72
N SER A 127 -0.21 3.48 -20.39
CA SER A 127 0.39 2.44 -21.23
C SER A 127 1.14 1.35 -20.46
N LYS A 128 1.39 1.56 -19.16
CA LYS A 128 2.16 0.66 -18.30
C LYS A 128 1.29 -0.09 -17.29
N VAL A 129 0.23 0.55 -16.79
CA VAL A 129 -0.70 0.00 -15.81
C VAL A 129 -2.13 0.37 -16.21
N ASP A 130 -2.97 -0.64 -16.45
CA ASP A 130 -4.38 -0.46 -16.79
C ASP A 130 -5.12 0.30 -15.66
N PRO A 131 -5.67 1.49 -15.94
CA PRO A 131 -6.35 2.30 -14.94
C PRO A 131 -7.71 1.75 -14.51
N GLN A 132 -8.36 0.90 -15.29
CA GLN A 132 -9.78 0.58 -15.12
C GLN A 132 -10.09 0.00 -13.73
N ASN A 133 -9.31 -0.99 -13.28
CA ASN A 133 -9.50 -1.62 -11.98
C ASN A 133 -9.29 -0.64 -10.80
N TYR A 134 -8.35 0.31 -10.95
CA TYR A 134 -8.06 1.33 -9.94
C TYR A 134 -9.13 2.41 -9.91
N TYR A 135 -9.63 2.83 -11.07
CA TYR A 135 -10.75 3.75 -11.19
C TYR A 135 -12.01 3.17 -10.56
N ASP A 136 -12.37 1.92 -10.88
CA ASP A 136 -13.56 1.28 -10.32
C ASP A 136 -13.43 1.06 -8.80
N ALA A 137 -12.23 0.71 -8.32
CA ALA A 137 -11.95 0.64 -6.87
C ALA A 137 -12.11 2.01 -6.20
N CYS A 138 -11.52 3.06 -6.79
CA CYS A 138 -11.65 4.42 -6.29
C CYS A 138 -13.12 4.82 -6.19
N VAL A 139 -13.93 4.62 -7.23
CA VAL A 139 -15.35 5.01 -7.22
C VAL A 139 -16.11 4.25 -6.13
N ARG A 140 -15.89 2.93 -6.00
CA ARG A 140 -16.53 2.11 -4.96
C ARG A 140 -16.17 2.56 -3.55
N ASP A 141 -14.88 2.72 -3.26
CA ASP A 141 -14.38 3.10 -1.93
C ASP A 141 -14.86 4.51 -1.56
N THR A 142 -14.81 5.42 -2.53
CA THR A 142 -15.26 6.79 -2.39
C THR A 142 -16.75 6.87 -2.13
N CYS A 143 -17.59 6.05 -2.77
CA CYS A 143 -19.01 5.92 -2.43
C CYS A 143 -19.26 5.30 -1.05
N ALA A 144 -18.43 4.33 -0.64
CA ALA A 144 -18.59 3.60 0.62
C ALA A 144 -18.22 4.40 1.86
N CYS A 145 -17.30 5.37 1.76
CA CYS A 145 -16.84 6.16 2.91
C CYS A 145 -17.83 7.27 3.31
N ASN A 146 -19.00 6.89 3.82
CA ASN A 146 -20.17 7.76 4.02
C ASN A 146 -20.34 8.32 5.45
N THR A 147 -19.45 7.97 6.37
CA THR A 147 -19.49 8.38 7.79
C THR A 147 -18.49 9.49 8.13
N GLY A 148 -17.96 10.19 7.12
CA GLY A 148 -16.83 11.12 7.24
C GLY A 148 -15.50 10.45 6.88
N GLY A 149 -14.52 11.25 6.45
CA GLY A 149 -13.25 10.74 5.90
C GLY A 149 -13.25 10.54 4.39
N ASP A 150 -14.21 11.12 3.67
CA ASP A 150 -14.40 11.03 2.21
C ASP A 150 -13.10 11.29 1.43
N CYS A 151 -12.38 12.35 1.81
CA CYS A 151 -11.10 12.69 1.21
C CYS A 151 -10.04 11.61 1.43
N GLU A 152 -10.04 10.92 2.57
CA GLU A 152 -9.04 9.91 2.91
C GLU A 152 -9.15 8.66 2.03
N CYS A 153 -10.38 8.19 1.76
CA CYS A 153 -10.61 7.03 0.91
C CYS A 153 -10.25 7.33 -0.55
N PHE A 154 -10.68 8.48 -1.06
CA PHE A 154 -10.30 8.96 -2.38
C PHE A 154 -8.77 9.06 -2.52
N CYS A 155 -8.09 9.73 -1.59
CA CYS A 155 -6.64 9.91 -1.66
C CYS A 155 -5.88 8.59 -1.56
N SER A 156 -6.36 7.64 -0.74
CA SER A 156 -5.72 6.33 -0.60
C SER A 156 -5.87 5.50 -1.89
N ALA A 157 -7.02 5.56 -2.54
CA ALA A 157 -7.26 4.86 -3.80
C ALA A 157 -6.41 5.42 -4.95
N VAL A 158 -6.31 6.75 -5.09
CA VAL A 158 -5.45 7.37 -6.12
C VAL A 158 -3.97 7.12 -5.83
N ALA A 159 -3.55 7.19 -4.57
CA ALA A 159 -2.17 6.87 -4.18
C ALA A 159 -1.78 5.42 -4.51
N ALA A 160 -2.72 4.47 -4.42
CA ALA A 160 -2.48 3.08 -4.81
C ALA A 160 -2.19 2.95 -6.31
N TYR A 161 -2.87 3.73 -7.17
CA TYR A 161 -2.56 3.78 -8.60
C TYR A 161 -1.21 4.45 -8.86
N ALA A 162 -0.92 5.57 -8.20
CA ALA A 162 0.38 6.25 -8.29
C ALA A 162 1.55 5.34 -7.87
N ALA A 163 1.39 4.54 -6.82
CA ALA A 163 2.39 3.57 -6.39
C ALA A 163 2.59 2.42 -7.41
N ALA A 164 1.51 1.99 -8.08
CA ALA A 164 1.61 1.01 -9.16
C ALA A 164 2.34 1.59 -10.39
N CYS A 165 2.05 2.84 -10.74
CA CYS A 165 2.73 3.59 -11.78
C CYS A 165 4.23 3.73 -11.50
N ASP A 166 4.60 4.15 -10.29
CA ASP A 166 6.00 4.29 -9.89
C ASP A 166 6.75 2.96 -9.97
N LYS A 167 6.14 1.86 -9.49
CA LYS A 167 6.68 0.51 -9.64
C LYS A 167 6.88 0.10 -11.11
N ALA A 168 6.06 0.60 -12.02
CA ALA A 168 6.20 0.41 -13.47
C ALA A 168 7.16 1.44 -14.13
N GLY A 169 7.85 2.25 -13.34
CA GLY A 169 8.77 3.28 -13.80
C GLY A 169 8.08 4.50 -14.41
N ALA A 170 6.86 4.82 -14.00
CA ALA A 170 6.14 6.05 -14.34
C ALA A 170 5.87 6.86 -13.07
N CYS A 171 6.77 7.78 -12.76
CA CYS A 171 6.64 8.66 -11.61
C CYS A 171 5.63 9.78 -11.88
N VAL A 172 4.48 9.77 -11.18
CA VAL A 172 3.38 10.74 -11.39
C VAL A 172 3.24 11.67 -10.19
N ARG A 173 3.35 12.98 -10.41
CA ARG A 173 3.06 14.00 -9.38
C ARG A 173 1.60 14.45 -9.48
N TRP A 174 0.71 13.76 -8.77
CA TRP A 174 -0.73 13.93 -8.90
C TRP A 174 -1.38 14.83 -7.83
N ARG A 175 -0.72 15.02 -6.68
CA ARG A 175 -1.23 15.86 -5.58
C ARG A 175 -1.10 17.35 -5.87
N THR A 176 -2.09 18.11 -5.41
CA THR A 176 -2.11 19.58 -5.50
C THR A 176 -2.63 20.18 -4.17
N PRO A 177 -2.56 21.50 -3.97
CA PRO A 177 -3.14 22.13 -2.78
C PRO A 177 -4.64 21.86 -2.60
N THR A 178 -5.37 21.54 -3.68
CA THR A 178 -6.81 21.25 -3.66
C THR A 178 -7.13 19.76 -3.78
N ILE A 179 -6.18 18.94 -4.23
CA ILE A 179 -6.34 17.49 -4.42
C ILE A 179 -5.33 16.78 -3.52
N CYS A 180 -5.84 16.22 -2.43
CA CYS A 180 -5.05 15.38 -1.52
C CYS A 180 -3.74 16.05 -1.06
N PRO A 181 -3.78 17.26 -0.48
CA PRO A 181 -2.59 18.00 -0.10
C PRO A 181 -1.73 17.22 0.90
N VAL A 182 -0.42 17.45 0.84
CA VAL A 182 0.58 16.91 1.77
C VAL A 182 1.38 18.09 2.33
N PHE A 183 1.56 18.11 3.65
CA PHE A 183 2.19 19.20 4.40
C PHE A 183 3.60 18.77 4.84
N CYS A 184 4.55 18.70 3.91
CA CYS A 184 5.93 18.32 4.24
C CYS A 184 6.72 19.46 4.91
N ASP A 185 6.32 20.70 4.66
CA ASP A 185 6.88 21.91 5.26
C ASP A 185 6.65 21.99 6.77
N PHE A 186 5.62 21.33 7.28
CA PHE A 186 5.38 21.15 8.72
C PHE A 186 6.60 20.61 9.49
N TYR A 187 7.45 19.83 8.81
CA TYR A 187 8.65 19.24 9.42
C TYR A 187 9.88 20.15 9.38
N ASN A 188 9.81 21.31 8.72
CA ASN A 188 10.93 22.24 8.63
C ASN A 188 11.05 23.08 9.91
N PRO A 189 12.26 23.25 10.46
CA PRO A 189 12.54 24.31 11.42
C PRO A 189 12.29 25.70 10.82
N ASP A 190 12.08 26.69 11.68
CA ASP A 190 11.85 28.08 11.25
C ASP A 190 12.99 28.60 10.38
N GLY A 191 12.65 29.04 9.16
CA GLY A 191 13.62 29.57 8.20
C GLY A 191 14.40 28.51 7.42
N GLU A 192 14.13 27.22 7.65
CA GLU A 192 14.76 26.11 6.93
C GLU A 192 13.81 25.46 5.91
N CYS A 193 14.38 24.74 4.94
CA CYS A 193 13.63 24.08 3.88
C CYS A 193 14.24 22.71 3.58
N GLU A 194 14.27 21.85 4.59
CA GLU A 194 14.91 20.54 4.50
C GLU A 194 13.95 19.46 3.99
N TRP A 195 12.69 19.44 4.44
CA TRP A 195 11.70 18.43 4.10
C TRP A 195 10.90 18.79 2.85
N HIS A 196 10.92 17.88 1.88
CA HIS A 196 10.26 18.06 0.58
C HIS A 196 9.34 16.89 0.27
N TYR A 197 8.25 17.17 -0.44
CA TYR A 197 7.39 16.14 -1.01
C TYR A 197 8.10 15.47 -2.19
N GLU A 198 8.35 14.17 -2.06
CA GLU A 198 8.90 13.34 -3.13
C GLU A 198 7.79 12.38 -3.61
N PRO A 199 7.15 12.66 -4.77
CA PRO A 199 5.96 11.94 -5.23
C PRO A 199 6.19 10.46 -5.50
N CYS A 200 7.46 10.08 -5.66
CA CYS A 200 7.90 8.74 -6.00
C CYS A 200 8.98 8.26 -5.03
N GLY A 201 9.11 8.93 -3.89
CA GLY A 201 10.10 8.60 -2.86
C GLY A 201 11.56 8.75 -3.28
N LYS A 202 12.44 8.31 -2.38
CA LYS A 202 13.88 8.20 -2.63
C LYS A 202 14.31 6.72 -2.57
N PRO A 203 15.14 6.24 -3.52
CA PRO A 203 15.53 4.82 -3.58
C PRO A 203 16.26 4.29 -2.34
N CYS A 204 17.17 5.09 -1.78
CA CYS A 204 17.83 4.78 -0.52
C CYS A 204 18.43 6.06 0.05
N MET A 205 18.25 6.25 1.36
CA MET A 205 18.86 7.38 2.07
C MET A 205 19.89 6.88 3.09
N LYS A 206 20.95 7.66 3.24
CA LYS A 206 21.86 7.54 4.38
C LYS A 206 21.14 8.08 5.62
N THR A 207 21.15 7.28 6.68
CA THR A 207 20.60 7.66 7.98
C THR A 207 21.55 7.17 9.06
N CYS A 208 21.38 7.63 10.30
CA CYS A 208 22.16 7.10 11.42
C CYS A 208 22.02 5.58 11.60
N ARG A 209 20.88 5.00 11.17
CA ARG A 209 20.64 3.55 11.18
C ARG A 209 21.15 2.82 9.92
N ASN A 210 21.40 3.55 8.84
CA ASN A 210 21.98 3.02 7.61
C ASN A 210 23.10 3.95 7.09
N PRO A 211 24.27 3.99 7.75
CA PRO A 211 25.32 4.93 7.39
C PRO A 211 25.95 4.65 6.02
N SER A 212 25.93 3.39 5.58
CA SER A 212 26.46 2.98 4.27
C SER A 212 25.59 3.50 3.12
N GLY A 213 24.30 3.78 3.36
CA GLY A 213 23.35 4.12 2.31
C GLY A 213 23.07 2.95 1.37
N ILE A 214 23.32 1.72 1.82
CA ILE A 214 23.01 0.50 1.07
C ILE A 214 21.68 -0.03 1.59
N CYS A 215 20.61 0.18 0.83
CA CYS A 215 19.29 -0.30 1.19
C CYS A 215 19.05 -1.69 0.60
N TYR A 216 18.18 -2.43 1.26
CA TYR A 216 17.68 -3.69 0.73
C TYR A 216 16.81 -3.39 -0.51
N ASN A 217 17.27 -3.81 -1.69
CA ASN A 217 16.64 -3.56 -3.01
C ASN A 217 15.18 -4.04 -3.18
N LYS A 218 14.53 -4.57 -2.14
CA LYS A 218 13.14 -5.04 -2.21
C LYS A 218 12.11 -4.00 -1.79
N ILE A 219 12.48 -2.96 -1.04
CA ILE A 219 11.56 -1.87 -0.74
C ILE A 219 11.60 -0.91 -1.94
N PRO A 220 10.47 -0.71 -2.65
CA PRO A 220 10.44 0.27 -3.72
C PRO A 220 10.53 1.68 -3.10
N PRO A 221 10.99 2.69 -3.84
CA PRO A 221 10.75 4.08 -3.46
C PRO A 221 9.26 4.28 -3.12
N LEU A 222 8.97 4.98 -2.02
CA LEU A 222 7.60 5.22 -1.56
C LEU A 222 7.33 6.72 -1.52
N GLU A 223 6.19 7.15 -2.07
CA GLU A 223 5.70 8.52 -1.96
C GLU A 223 5.74 9.04 -0.50
N GLY A 224 6.20 10.27 -0.28
CA GLY A 224 6.19 10.86 1.06
C GLY A 224 7.02 12.13 1.20
N CYS A 225 7.24 12.52 2.45
CA CYS A 225 8.12 13.64 2.81
C CYS A 225 9.52 13.10 3.12
N TYR A 226 10.52 13.67 2.47
CA TYR A 226 11.92 13.27 2.62
C TYR A 226 12.78 14.51 2.84
N PRO A 227 13.75 14.47 3.77
CA PRO A 227 14.64 15.61 3.95
C PRO A 227 15.76 15.61 2.91
N ARG A 228 16.29 16.80 2.66
CA ARG A 228 17.50 17.08 1.90
C ARG A 228 18.54 17.60 2.88
N CYS A 229 19.31 16.67 3.44
CA CYS A 229 20.32 16.98 4.43
C CYS A 229 21.46 17.84 3.82
N PRO A 230 21.95 18.86 4.54
CA PRO A 230 23.07 19.66 4.09
C PRO A 230 24.39 18.84 4.12
N PRO A 231 25.41 19.20 3.32
CA PRO A 231 26.67 18.45 3.25
C PRO A 231 27.39 18.30 4.60
N GLU A 232 27.22 19.26 5.51
CA GLU A 232 27.83 19.28 6.84
C GLU A 232 27.17 18.28 7.80
N ARG A 233 25.94 17.85 7.51
CA ARG A 233 25.17 16.87 8.31
C ARG A 233 24.46 15.88 7.38
N PRO A 234 25.20 14.99 6.68
CA PRO A 234 24.67 14.21 5.56
C PRO A 234 23.82 12.99 5.99
N TYR A 235 23.49 12.88 7.27
CA TYR A 235 22.71 11.79 7.84
C TYR A 235 21.45 12.34 8.50
N LEU A 236 20.32 11.65 8.27
CA LEU A 236 19.07 11.78 9.03
C LEU A 236 19.20 11.09 10.39
#